data_AF-A0A2P6PS85-F1
#
_entry.id   AF-A0A2P6PS85-F1
#
_cell.length_a   1.000
_cell.length_b   1.000
_cell.length_c   1.000
_cell.angle_alpha   90.00
_cell.angle_beta   90.00
_cell.angle_gamma   90.00
#
_symmetry.space_group_name_H-M   'P 1'
#
loop_
_entity.id
_entity.type
_entity.pdbx_description
1 polymer ?
#
loop_
_entity_poly.entity_id
_entity_poly.type
_entity_poly.pdbx_seq_one_letter_code
_entity_poly.pdbx_strand_id
1 'polypeptide(L)'
;MAATFLFLLLLLQVAAAQQGNISLGASLYPTNNSYWLSNSGQFAFGFYRQGNDSAVGIWFEKTNPKTIIWTANRDAVNQEPLPNDVRLTMRDNRVELISTSKNAFLIPISNSSQPAVRASMLDSGNFVLYNSDLNIIWQTFDVPTNTIVSGQRLLAGIKLISSVSNTNHSSGKFQLIMEGDGNPVQYPIGPFTVSLDQYAYWNTETFTAGNNKCLYMYRSYRLTIDADGILRLYSYSLGQNDSWSIEWSPPNVDECAPPELCGLNSYCVLGELEPSCVCLPGFVFIDEGQKYLGCKRNWSAVGCKGENETSYSIVDVDNINWENTPYSILSLDKTSCKEDYLMDCNCEATIFTNQQCRKQKLPLRFGRTL
;
A
#
# COMPACT_ATOMS: atom_id res chain seq x y z
N MET A 1 45.02 41.48 29.23
CA MET A 1 43.91 40.51 29.23
C MET A 1 42.90 40.94 28.19
N ALA A 2 42.97 40.35 27.00
CA ALA A 2 42.00 40.58 25.93
C ALA A 2 41.41 39.21 25.60
N ALA A 3 40.15 39.00 25.96
CA ALA A 3 39.43 37.77 25.67
C ALA A 3 38.81 37.88 24.28
N THR A 4 39.32 37.10 23.35
CA THR A 4 38.77 36.88 22.00
C THR A 4 37.49 36.05 22.11
N PHE A 5 36.35 36.64 21.75
CA PHE A 5 35.08 35.92 21.56
C PHE A 5 35.07 35.33 20.15
N LEU A 6 35.20 34.01 20.04
CA LEU A 6 34.95 33.27 18.81
C LEU A 6 33.44 32.98 18.73
N PHE A 7 32.71 33.73 17.90
CA PHE A 7 31.30 33.46 17.63
C PHE A 7 31.20 32.35 16.57
N LEU A 8 30.92 31.13 17.02
CA LEU A 8 30.65 29.98 16.15
C LEU A 8 29.25 30.18 15.53
N LEU A 9 29.18 30.66 14.28
CA LEU A 9 27.95 30.66 13.49
C LEU A 9 27.57 29.20 13.19
N LEU A 10 26.73 28.60 14.03
CA LEU A 10 25.95 27.43 13.65
C LEU A 10 25.00 27.87 12.51
N LEU A 11 25.33 27.50 11.28
CA LEU A 11 24.39 27.50 10.17
C LEU A 11 23.31 26.45 10.48
N LEU A 12 22.22 26.86 11.13
CA LEU A 12 20.98 26.10 11.10
C LEU A 12 20.58 25.97 9.62
N GLN A 13 20.73 24.78 9.06
CA GLN A 13 20.26 24.48 7.70
C GLN A 13 18.74 24.47 7.71
N VAL A 14 18.15 25.59 7.28
CA VAL A 14 16.71 25.71 7.06
C VAL A 14 16.39 24.98 5.76
N ALA A 15 15.36 24.13 5.75
CA ALA A 15 14.85 23.53 4.53
C ALA A 15 14.49 24.64 3.52
N ALA A 16 15.07 24.59 2.33
CA ALA A 16 14.81 25.58 1.29
C ALA A 16 13.59 25.13 0.47
N ALA A 17 12.47 25.83 0.64
CA ALA A 17 11.29 25.68 -0.19
C ALA A 17 11.35 26.65 -1.38
N GLN A 18 11.18 26.15 -2.59
CA GLN A 18 11.02 26.99 -3.78
C GLN A 18 9.53 27.01 -4.18
N GLN A 19 8.94 28.19 -4.25
CA GLN A 19 7.52 28.40 -4.51
C GLN A 19 7.30 28.94 -5.93
N GLY A 20 6.30 28.41 -6.64
CA GLY A 20 5.94 28.86 -7.99
C GLY A 20 6.42 27.95 -9.12
N ASN A 21 6.64 28.51 -10.30
CA ASN A 21 7.05 27.74 -11.49
C ASN A 21 8.50 27.23 -11.35
N ILE A 22 8.70 26.00 -11.76
CA ILE A 22 10.00 25.32 -11.73
C ILE A 22 10.60 25.38 -13.13
N SER A 23 11.70 26.11 -13.27
CA SER A 23 12.42 26.30 -14.53
C SER A 23 13.36 25.13 -14.84
N LEU A 24 13.75 25.03 -16.11
CA LEU A 24 14.83 24.14 -16.55
C LEU A 24 16.10 24.35 -15.72
N GLY A 25 16.75 23.25 -15.33
CA GLY A 25 17.95 23.23 -14.50
C GLY A 25 17.68 23.26 -12.99
N ALA A 26 16.45 23.54 -12.55
CA ALA A 26 16.10 23.44 -11.13
C ALA A 26 16.38 22.03 -10.60
N SER A 27 16.93 21.94 -9.40
CA SER A 27 17.33 20.68 -8.78
C SER A 27 17.01 20.67 -7.29
N LEU A 28 16.59 19.51 -6.80
CA LEU A 28 16.40 19.20 -5.39
C LEU A 28 17.38 18.09 -4.98
N TYR A 29 17.75 18.08 -3.71
CA TYR A 29 18.66 17.11 -3.12
C TYR A 29 18.05 16.49 -1.86
N PRO A 30 18.27 15.19 -1.60
CA PRO A 30 17.72 14.51 -0.44
C PRO A 30 18.33 15.02 0.88
N THR A 31 19.60 15.40 0.89
CA THR A 31 20.34 15.81 2.10
C THR A 31 19.80 17.07 2.77
N ASN A 32 19.12 17.94 2.02
CA ASN A 32 18.65 19.23 2.52
C ASN A 32 17.13 19.23 2.77
N ASN A 33 16.46 18.07 2.63
CA ASN A 33 14.99 17.98 2.62
C ASN A 33 14.35 19.05 1.73
N SER A 34 14.94 19.31 0.55
CA SER A 34 14.48 20.37 -0.34
C SER A 34 13.26 19.92 -1.15
N TYR A 35 12.32 20.83 -1.37
CA TYR A 35 11.07 20.57 -2.09
C TYR A 35 10.56 21.80 -2.84
N TRP A 36 9.72 21.54 -3.84
CA TRP A 36 8.95 22.54 -4.58
C TRP A 36 7.57 22.67 -3.97
N LEU A 37 7.20 23.88 -3.58
CA LEU A 37 5.98 24.19 -2.86
C LEU A 37 4.91 24.75 -3.81
N SER A 38 3.66 24.36 -3.60
CA SER A 38 2.51 24.98 -4.26
C SER A 38 2.36 26.45 -3.83
N ASN A 39 1.66 27.25 -4.63
CA ASN A 39 1.53 28.68 -4.36
C ASN A 39 0.78 28.96 -3.05
N SER A 40 -0.15 28.10 -2.64
CA SER A 40 -0.85 28.16 -1.35
C SER A 40 -0.04 27.64 -0.15
N GLY A 41 1.10 27.00 -0.41
CA GLY A 41 1.88 26.29 0.61
C GLY A 41 1.20 25.03 1.16
N GLN A 42 0.15 24.53 0.53
CA GLN A 42 -0.59 23.36 1.01
C GLN A 42 0.05 22.04 0.58
N PHE A 43 0.67 22.02 -0.60
CA PHE A 43 1.31 20.82 -1.14
C PHE A 43 2.78 21.08 -1.43
N ALA A 44 3.58 20.04 -1.23
CA ALA A 44 4.99 20.03 -1.59
C ALA A 44 5.32 18.79 -2.42
N PHE A 45 6.25 18.95 -3.35
CA PHE A 45 6.81 17.87 -4.16
C PHE A 45 8.33 17.86 -4.00
N GLY A 46 8.90 16.70 -3.69
CA GLY A 46 10.35 16.58 -3.50
C GLY A 46 10.75 15.29 -2.82
N PHE A 47 11.90 15.32 -2.14
CA PHE A 47 12.36 14.18 -1.36
C PHE A 47 11.69 14.15 0.02
N TYR A 48 11.26 12.95 0.43
CA TYR A 48 10.80 12.66 1.78
C TYR A 48 11.49 11.39 2.31
N ARG A 49 11.39 11.17 3.62
CA ARG A 49 11.99 10.02 4.31
C ARG A 49 11.00 8.87 4.39
N GLN A 50 11.43 7.68 3.98
CA GLN A 50 10.67 6.44 4.07
C GLN A 50 11.52 5.44 4.88
N GLY A 51 11.30 5.42 6.19
CA GLY A 51 12.21 4.73 7.12
C GLY A 51 13.63 5.32 7.05
N ASN A 52 14.60 4.47 6.70
CA ASN A 52 16.00 4.87 6.54
C ASN A 52 16.36 5.35 5.12
N ASP A 53 15.42 5.25 4.19
CA ASP A 53 15.64 5.54 2.78
C ASP A 53 15.00 6.87 2.37
N SER A 54 15.40 7.36 1.20
CA SER A 54 14.81 8.54 0.58
C SER A 54 13.91 8.13 -0.57
N ALA A 55 12.75 8.78 -0.66
CA ALA A 55 11.79 8.61 -1.74
C ALA A 55 11.38 9.99 -2.30
N VAL A 56 10.79 10.00 -3.49
CA VAL A 56 10.25 11.23 -4.11
C VAL A 56 8.73 11.15 -4.10
N GLY A 57 8.06 12.21 -3.69
CA GLY A 57 6.61 12.20 -3.59
C GLY A 57 5.99 13.58 -3.48
N ILE A 58 4.66 13.57 -3.36
CA ILE A 58 3.83 14.73 -3.04
C ILE A 58 3.19 14.50 -1.69
N TRP A 59 3.15 15.53 -0.86
CA TRP A 59 2.49 15.48 0.43
C TRP A 59 1.74 16.75 0.76
N PHE A 60 0.80 16.63 1.71
CA PHE A 60 0.21 17.78 2.37
C PHE A 60 1.23 18.38 3.35
N GLU A 61 1.69 19.60 3.04
CA GLU A 61 2.76 20.25 3.78
C GLU A 61 2.29 20.75 5.15
N LYS A 62 1.01 21.07 5.31
CA LYS A 62 0.49 21.62 6.57
C LYS A 62 0.17 20.58 7.63
N THR A 63 0.25 19.28 7.33
CA THR A 63 -0.09 18.23 8.30
C THR A 63 1.11 17.80 9.13
N ASN A 64 0.86 17.36 10.37
CA ASN A 64 1.88 16.73 11.20
C ASN A 64 1.38 15.41 11.82
N PRO A 65 1.92 14.24 11.44
CA PRO A 65 2.99 14.04 10.45
C PRO A 65 2.58 14.45 9.01
N LYS A 66 3.56 14.62 8.12
CA LYS A 66 3.31 14.94 6.71
C LYS A 66 2.55 13.79 6.06
N THR A 67 1.46 14.11 5.37
CA THR A 67 0.62 13.10 4.70
C THR A 67 1.05 12.95 3.26
N ILE A 68 1.74 11.85 2.94
CA ILE A 68 2.11 11.50 1.56
C ILE A 68 0.86 11.09 0.78
N ILE A 69 0.67 11.66 -0.41
CA ILE A 69 -0.48 11.37 -1.29
C ILE A 69 -0.08 10.78 -2.64
N TRP A 70 1.20 10.87 -2.99
CA TRP A 70 1.73 10.35 -4.22
C TRP A 70 3.22 10.04 -4.03
N THR A 71 3.67 8.91 -4.55
CA THR A 71 5.07 8.46 -4.48
C THR A 71 5.52 8.05 -5.87
N ALA A 72 6.61 8.66 -6.34
CA ALA A 72 7.21 8.32 -7.61
C ALA A 72 7.87 6.94 -7.52
N ASN A 73 7.80 6.17 -8.61
CA ASN A 73 8.60 4.94 -8.79
C ASN A 73 8.49 3.94 -7.63
N ARG A 74 7.30 3.88 -7.00
CA ARG A 74 6.99 2.98 -5.89
C ARG A 74 7.27 1.49 -6.17
N ASP A 75 7.27 1.11 -7.45
CA ASP A 75 7.47 -0.25 -7.95
C ASP A 75 8.72 -0.38 -8.83
N ALA A 76 9.70 0.50 -8.65
CA ALA A 76 10.96 0.41 -9.38
C ALA A 76 11.57 -1.00 -9.23
N VAL A 77 12.18 -1.49 -10.30
CA VAL A 77 12.75 -2.84 -10.39
C VAL A 77 13.71 -3.06 -9.22
N ASN A 78 13.48 -4.16 -8.48
CA ASN A 78 14.21 -4.59 -7.27
C ASN A 78 13.95 -3.76 -5.98
N GLN A 79 13.13 -2.71 -6.02
CA GLN A 79 12.80 -1.85 -4.86
C GLN A 79 14.04 -1.35 -4.07
N GLU A 80 15.18 -1.23 -4.75
CA GLU A 80 16.41 -0.79 -4.12
C GLU A 80 16.27 0.67 -3.66
N PRO A 81 16.79 1.02 -2.46
CA PRO A 81 16.79 2.39 -1.98
C PRO A 81 17.42 3.35 -2.99
N LEU A 82 16.90 4.58 -3.05
CA LEU A 82 17.56 5.62 -3.83
C LEU A 82 18.98 5.85 -3.30
N PRO A 83 20.01 5.90 -4.18
CA PRO A 83 21.36 6.22 -3.74
C PRO A 83 21.44 7.58 -3.03
N ASN A 84 22.40 7.75 -2.13
CA ASN A 84 22.59 9.03 -1.43
C ASN A 84 23.08 10.15 -2.37
N ASP A 85 23.72 9.79 -3.49
CA ASP A 85 24.26 10.72 -4.47
C ASP A 85 23.25 11.00 -5.60
N VAL A 86 21.99 11.27 -5.27
CA VAL A 86 20.97 11.62 -6.27
C VAL A 86 20.54 13.07 -6.19
N ARG A 87 20.15 13.62 -7.34
CA ARG A 87 19.37 14.85 -7.41
C ARG A 87 18.15 14.65 -8.29
N LEU A 88 17.06 15.26 -7.87
CA LEU A 88 15.83 15.37 -8.66
C LEU A 88 15.92 16.65 -9.46
N THR A 89 15.86 16.58 -10.78
CA THR A 89 16.04 17.76 -11.63
C THR A 89 15.01 17.84 -12.73
N MET A 90 14.68 19.08 -13.10
CA MET A 90 13.91 19.41 -14.28
C MET A 90 14.91 19.66 -15.42
N ARG A 91 15.03 18.71 -16.35
CA ARG A 91 16.03 18.76 -17.42
C ARG A 91 15.49 18.13 -18.70
N ASP A 92 15.88 18.69 -19.85
CA ASP A 92 15.78 18.08 -21.18
C ASP A 92 14.50 17.24 -21.38
N ASN A 93 13.35 17.91 -21.24
CA ASN A 93 12.01 17.40 -21.53
C ASN A 93 11.27 16.64 -20.42
N ARG A 94 11.86 16.47 -19.22
CA ARG A 94 11.21 15.71 -18.12
C ARG A 94 11.72 16.09 -16.73
N VAL A 95 11.05 15.56 -15.71
CA VAL A 95 11.56 15.49 -14.34
C VAL A 95 12.13 14.10 -14.11
N GLU A 96 13.38 14.03 -13.64
CA GLU A 96 14.15 12.80 -13.53
C GLU A 96 15.15 12.81 -12.36
N LEU A 97 15.56 11.61 -11.95
CA LEU A 97 16.63 11.39 -10.98
C LEU A 97 17.96 11.13 -11.70
N ILE A 98 18.99 11.87 -11.31
CA ILE A 98 20.35 11.76 -11.85
C ILE A 98 21.32 11.51 -10.70
N SER A 99 22.29 10.59 -10.89
CA SER A 99 23.42 10.43 -9.98
C SER A 99 24.34 11.66 -10.05
N THR A 100 24.62 12.30 -8.93
CA THR A 100 25.50 13.46 -8.83
C THR A 100 26.96 13.08 -8.99
N SER A 101 27.37 11.88 -8.57
CA SER A 101 28.76 11.42 -8.69
C SER A 101 29.12 11.00 -10.11
N LYS A 102 28.20 10.31 -10.80
CA LYS A 102 28.41 9.79 -12.16
C LYS A 102 27.85 10.70 -13.26
N ASN A 103 27.07 11.71 -12.88
CA ASN A 103 26.27 12.53 -13.79
C ASN A 103 25.44 11.68 -14.78
N ALA A 104 24.94 10.54 -14.29
CA ALA A 104 24.26 9.53 -15.10
C ALA A 104 22.77 9.46 -14.75
N PHE A 105 21.93 9.27 -15.77
CA PHE A 105 20.51 9.05 -15.62
C PHE A 105 20.24 7.78 -14.81
N LEU A 106 19.29 7.86 -13.87
CA LEU A 106 18.86 6.71 -13.07
C LEU A 106 17.44 6.30 -13.42
N ILE A 107 16.45 7.16 -13.10
CA ILE A 107 15.04 6.79 -13.16
C ILE A 107 14.21 8.03 -13.58
N PRO A 108 13.31 7.91 -14.57
CA PRO A 108 12.40 9.01 -14.89
C PRO A 108 11.31 9.14 -13.81
N ILE A 109 10.90 10.37 -13.48
CA ILE A 109 9.71 10.60 -12.62
C ILE A 109 8.46 10.81 -13.47
N SER A 110 8.65 11.33 -14.68
CA SER A 110 7.59 11.68 -15.63
C SER A 110 7.87 11.02 -16.97
N ASN A 111 6.79 10.71 -17.70
CA ASN A 111 6.87 10.12 -19.03
C ASN A 111 6.05 10.97 -20.01
N SER A 112 6.74 11.82 -20.77
CA SER A 112 6.16 12.66 -21.82
C SER A 112 6.91 12.44 -23.12
N SER A 113 6.17 12.37 -24.22
CA SER A 113 6.75 12.35 -25.58
C SER A 113 7.07 13.76 -26.11
N GLN A 114 6.55 14.81 -25.46
CA GLN A 114 6.75 16.21 -25.82
C GLN A 114 7.73 16.91 -24.88
N PRO A 115 8.45 17.95 -25.35
CA PRO A 115 9.39 18.72 -24.55
C PRO A 115 8.71 19.59 -23.49
N ALA A 116 9.01 19.33 -22.22
CA ALA A 116 8.62 20.21 -21.11
C ALA A 116 9.54 21.44 -21.02
N VAL A 117 8.95 22.63 -20.88
CA VAL A 117 9.67 23.91 -20.67
C VAL A 117 9.57 24.43 -19.23
N ARG A 118 8.54 24.00 -18.49
CA ARG A 118 8.38 24.29 -17.05
C ARG A 118 7.63 23.18 -16.34
N ALA A 119 7.85 23.05 -15.04
CA ALA A 119 7.00 22.26 -14.14
C ALA A 119 6.30 23.16 -13.11
N SER A 120 5.24 22.67 -12.49
CA SER A 120 4.56 23.40 -11.40
C SER A 120 3.89 22.43 -10.44
N MET A 121 4.00 22.74 -9.14
CA MET A 121 3.19 22.13 -8.09
C MET A 121 1.92 22.97 -7.92
N LEU A 122 0.77 22.46 -8.40
CA LEU A 122 -0.49 23.20 -8.33
C LEU A 122 -1.12 23.10 -6.93
N ASP A 123 -1.96 24.08 -6.60
CA ASP A 123 -2.70 24.12 -5.33
C ASP A 123 -3.79 23.04 -5.20
N SER A 124 -4.07 22.30 -6.27
CA SER A 124 -4.90 21.10 -6.21
C SER A 124 -4.15 19.87 -5.70
N GLY A 125 -2.82 19.92 -5.56
CA GLY A 125 -1.99 18.74 -5.32
C GLY A 125 -1.55 18.03 -6.61
N ASN A 126 -1.85 18.61 -7.78
CA ASN A 126 -1.41 18.08 -9.07
C ASN A 126 -0.03 18.65 -9.44
N PHE A 127 0.97 17.80 -9.66
CA PHE A 127 2.26 18.20 -10.19
C PHE A 127 2.27 18.01 -11.70
N VAL A 128 2.53 19.08 -12.45
CA VAL A 128 2.30 19.13 -13.89
C VAL A 128 3.54 19.59 -14.66
N LEU A 129 3.71 19.08 -15.88
CA LEU A 129 4.68 19.55 -16.87
C LEU A 129 3.97 20.26 -18.00
N TYR A 130 4.52 21.40 -18.42
CA TYR A 130 4.01 22.18 -19.54
C TYR A 130 4.99 22.20 -20.70
N ASN A 131 4.47 22.16 -21.93
CA ASN A 131 5.23 22.46 -23.15
C ASN A 131 5.30 23.99 -23.41
N SER A 132 5.95 24.38 -24.53
CA SER A 132 6.09 25.78 -24.96
C SER A 132 4.76 26.51 -25.14
N ASP A 133 3.70 25.78 -25.50
CA ASP A 133 2.36 26.32 -25.73
C ASP A 133 1.53 26.39 -24.44
N LEU A 134 2.14 26.09 -23.28
CA LEU A 134 1.48 26.02 -21.97
C LEU A 134 0.42 24.93 -21.85
N ASN A 135 0.47 23.91 -22.72
CA ASN A 135 -0.36 22.72 -22.59
C ASN A 135 0.25 21.77 -21.55
N ILE A 136 -0.60 21.15 -20.73
CA ILE A 136 -0.17 20.09 -19.81
C ILE A 136 0.14 18.85 -20.65
N ILE A 137 1.39 18.39 -20.59
CA ILE A 137 1.88 17.21 -21.34
C ILE A 137 2.09 15.99 -20.46
N TRP A 138 2.13 16.19 -19.14
CA TRP A 138 2.17 15.13 -18.14
C TRP A 138 1.70 15.68 -16.78
N GLN A 139 1.03 14.85 -15.98
CA GLN A 139 0.54 15.22 -14.66
C GLN A 139 0.45 14.02 -13.71
N THR A 140 0.65 14.23 -12.42
CA THR A 140 0.56 13.15 -11.42
C THR A 140 -0.85 12.63 -11.22
N PHE A 141 -1.86 13.45 -11.49
CA PHE A 141 -3.26 13.04 -11.36
C PHE A 141 -3.67 11.86 -12.26
N ASP A 142 -2.94 11.65 -13.37
CA ASP A 142 -3.21 10.53 -14.29
C ASP A 142 -2.54 9.22 -13.86
N VAL A 143 -1.67 9.26 -12.85
CA VAL A 143 -0.90 8.11 -12.34
C VAL A 143 -0.94 8.07 -10.80
N PRO A 144 -2.14 7.91 -10.19
CA PRO A 144 -2.26 7.91 -8.73
C PRO A 144 -1.54 6.72 -8.09
N THR A 145 -1.22 6.83 -6.79
CA THR A 145 -0.65 5.73 -6.00
C THR A 145 -1.73 5.00 -5.20
N ASN A 146 -2.05 5.47 -3.99
CA ASN A 146 -3.05 4.89 -3.10
C ASN A 146 -4.16 5.90 -2.72
N THR A 147 -3.98 7.16 -3.13
CA THR A 147 -4.82 8.29 -2.71
C THR A 147 -5.35 9.01 -3.94
N ILE A 148 -6.61 9.42 -3.89
CA ILE A 148 -7.15 10.50 -4.72
C ILE A 148 -7.45 11.70 -3.85
N VAL A 149 -7.18 12.89 -4.38
CA VAL A 149 -7.46 14.16 -3.72
C VAL A 149 -8.58 14.90 -4.45
N SER A 150 -9.08 15.96 -3.82
CA SER A 150 -10.15 16.75 -4.43
C SER A 150 -9.68 17.49 -5.68
N GLY A 151 -10.54 17.53 -6.68
CA GLY A 151 -10.17 17.97 -8.04
C GLY A 151 -9.60 16.86 -8.93
N GLN A 152 -9.15 15.73 -8.39
CA GLN A 152 -8.71 14.57 -9.17
C GLN A 152 -9.91 13.70 -9.59
N ARG A 153 -9.80 13.05 -10.75
CA ARG A 153 -10.79 12.09 -11.24
C ARG A 153 -10.19 10.68 -11.24
N LEU A 154 -10.87 9.73 -10.62
CA LEU A 154 -10.57 8.31 -10.81
C LEU A 154 -11.41 7.79 -11.98
N LEU A 155 -10.76 7.58 -13.12
CA LEU A 155 -11.40 7.07 -14.35
C LEU A 155 -11.45 5.54 -14.35
N ALA A 156 -12.35 4.97 -15.16
CA ALA A 156 -12.42 3.54 -15.36
C ALA A 156 -11.07 2.93 -15.80
N GLY A 157 -10.73 1.78 -15.23
CA GLY A 157 -9.46 1.07 -15.42
C GLY A 157 -8.30 1.57 -14.55
N ILE A 158 -8.43 2.73 -13.89
CA ILE A 158 -7.39 3.24 -12.98
C ILE A 158 -7.49 2.53 -11.62
N LYS A 159 -6.32 2.23 -11.06
CA LYS A 159 -6.14 1.52 -9.80
C LYS A 159 -5.51 2.44 -8.76
N LEU A 160 -5.96 2.31 -7.52
CA LEU A 160 -5.26 2.76 -6.32
C LEU A 160 -4.71 1.52 -5.62
N ILE A 161 -3.41 1.47 -5.35
CA ILE A 161 -2.76 0.34 -4.69
C ILE A 161 -2.27 0.80 -3.32
N SER A 162 -2.64 0.10 -2.25
CA SER A 162 -2.26 0.43 -0.88
C SER A 162 -0.75 0.54 -0.69
N SER A 163 -0.32 1.24 0.36
CA SER A 163 1.08 1.19 0.80
C SER A 163 1.34 -0.11 1.57
N VAL A 164 2.60 -0.54 1.69
CA VAL A 164 2.97 -1.68 2.57
C VAL A 164 2.68 -1.34 4.04
N SER A 165 2.95 -0.11 4.45
CA SER A 165 2.66 0.38 5.80
C SER A 165 2.56 1.91 5.79
N ASN A 166 2.26 2.50 6.95
CA ASN A 166 2.27 3.96 7.15
C ASN A 166 3.67 4.59 7.00
N THR A 167 4.73 3.79 7.01
CA THR A 167 6.13 4.23 6.90
C THR A 167 6.82 3.69 5.65
N ASN A 168 6.18 2.80 4.89
CA ASN A 168 6.67 2.22 3.66
C ASN A 168 5.62 2.34 2.55
N HIS A 169 5.81 3.31 1.66
CA HIS A 169 4.89 3.67 0.57
C HIS A 169 5.11 2.88 -0.73
N SER A 170 5.93 1.83 -0.72
CA SER A 170 5.97 0.84 -1.81
C SER A 170 4.59 0.16 -1.98
N SER A 171 4.34 -0.48 -3.11
CA SER A 171 3.06 -1.17 -3.32
C SER A 171 2.82 -2.30 -2.33
N GLY A 172 1.68 -2.19 -1.64
CA GLY A 172 1.15 -3.18 -0.74
C GLY A 172 0.30 -4.23 -1.46
N LYS A 173 -0.56 -4.89 -0.68
CA LYS A 173 -1.30 -6.09 -1.10
C LYS A 173 -2.76 -5.81 -1.44
N PHE A 174 -3.20 -4.55 -1.50
CA PHE A 174 -4.61 -4.23 -1.69
C PHE A 174 -4.77 -3.19 -2.78
N GLN A 175 -5.82 -3.32 -3.57
CA GLN A 175 -6.16 -2.33 -4.58
C GLN A 175 -7.64 -1.95 -4.52
N LEU A 176 -7.92 -0.72 -4.89
CA LEU A 176 -9.20 -0.28 -5.40
C LEU A 176 -9.06 -0.10 -6.91
N ILE A 177 -9.96 -0.68 -7.69
CA ILE A 177 -10.07 -0.42 -9.13
C ILE A 177 -11.42 0.23 -9.42
N MET A 178 -11.41 1.24 -10.28
CA MET A 178 -12.62 1.76 -10.89
C MET A 178 -12.98 0.86 -12.08
N GLU A 179 -13.91 -0.07 -11.91
CA GLU A 179 -14.28 -1.02 -12.97
C GLU A 179 -14.94 -0.31 -14.17
N GLY A 180 -14.94 -0.99 -15.33
CA GLY A 180 -15.48 -0.45 -16.59
C GLY A 180 -16.99 -0.20 -16.56
N ASP A 181 -17.70 -0.82 -15.62
CA ASP A 181 -19.13 -0.66 -15.40
C ASP A 181 -19.47 0.54 -14.49
N GLY A 182 -18.44 1.24 -14.00
CA GLY A 182 -18.57 2.39 -13.11
C GLY A 182 -18.50 2.05 -11.63
N ASN A 183 -18.24 0.79 -11.25
CA ASN A 183 -18.18 0.34 -9.85
C ASN A 183 -16.74 0.37 -9.29
N PRO A 184 -16.44 1.20 -8.28
CA PRO A 184 -15.25 1.00 -7.47
C PRO A 184 -15.32 -0.31 -6.68
N VAL A 185 -14.31 -1.17 -6.83
CA VAL A 185 -14.22 -2.48 -6.16
C VAL A 185 -12.84 -2.66 -5.52
N GLN A 186 -12.82 -3.21 -4.30
CA GLN A 186 -11.59 -3.53 -3.57
C GLN A 186 -11.24 -5.02 -3.65
N TYR A 187 -9.97 -5.28 -3.94
CA TYR A 187 -9.42 -6.62 -4.11
C TYR A 187 -8.04 -6.76 -3.44
N PRO A 188 -7.67 -7.97 -2.98
CA PRO A 188 -6.27 -8.27 -2.71
C PRO A 188 -5.44 -8.29 -4.01
N ILE A 189 -4.13 -8.10 -3.89
CA ILE A 189 -3.12 -8.22 -4.95
C ILE A 189 -2.18 -9.35 -4.55
N GLY A 190 -2.24 -10.46 -5.28
CA GLY A 190 -1.38 -11.61 -5.00
C GLY A 190 -1.36 -12.63 -6.14
N PRO A 191 -0.36 -13.54 -6.16
CA PRO A 191 -0.18 -14.54 -7.21
C PRO A 191 -1.33 -15.55 -7.30
N PHE A 192 -2.25 -15.53 -6.33
CA PHE A 192 -3.38 -16.44 -6.23
C PHE A 192 -4.71 -15.84 -6.69
N THR A 193 -4.72 -14.58 -7.14
CA THR A 193 -5.90 -13.87 -7.65
C THR A 193 -6.16 -14.21 -9.12
N VAL A 194 -6.38 -15.50 -9.42
CA VAL A 194 -6.66 -15.96 -10.79
C VAL A 194 -8.03 -15.46 -11.30
N SER A 195 -8.94 -15.10 -10.39
CA SER A 195 -10.19 -14.39 -10.65
C SER A 195 -10.44 -13.35 -9.56
N LEU A 196 -10.07 -12.09 -9.82
CA LEU A 196 -10.22 -10.98 -8.85
C LEU A 196 -11.63 -10.93 -8.27
N ASP A 197 -12.65 -11.08 -9.12
CA ASP A 197 -14.08 -11.00 -8.75
C ASP A 197 -14.51 -11.90 -7.59
N GLN A 198 -13.89 -13.07 -7.44
CA GLN A 198 -14.24 -14.01 -6.36
C GLN A 198 -13.82 -13.49 -4.98
N TYR A 199 -12.80 -12.64 -4.92
CA TYR A 199 -12.20 -12.15 -3.67
C TYR A 199 -12.43 -10.65 -3.46
N ALA A 200 -13.39 -10.06 -4.18
CA ALA A 200 -13.91 -8.75 -3.83
C ALA A 200 -14.41 -8.77 -2.39
N TYR A 201 -13.83 -7.93 -1.54
CA TYR A 201 -14.25 -7.82 -0.14
C TYR A 201 -15.06 -6.55 0.14
N TRP A 202 -15.08 -5.61 -0.81
CA TRP A 202 -15.95 -4.45 -0.77
C TRP A 202 -16.16 -3.85 -2.17
N ASN A 203 -17.35 -3.29 -2.42
CA ASN A 203 -17.62 -2.47 -3.60
C ASN A 203 -18.73 -1.44 -3.32
N THR A 204 -18.93 -0.48 -4.23
CA THR A 204 -19.94 0.56 -4.07
C THR A 204 -21.34 0.20 -4.57
N GLU A 205 -21.50 -0.95 -5.24
CA GLU A 205 -22.74 -1.38 -5.90
C GLU A 205 -23.23 -0.44 -7.02
N THR A 206 -22.31 0.28 -7.67
CA THR A 206 -22.64 1.26 -8.74
C THR A 206 -22.41 0.73 -10.17
N PHE A 207 -22.45 -0.59 -10.36
CA PHE A 207 -22.20 -1.31 -11.61
C PHE A 207 -23.16 -0.98 -12.79
N THR A 208 -24.16 -0.12 -12.59
CA THR A 208 -25.05 0.37 -13.66
C THR A 208 -24.73 1.79 -14.10
N ALA A 209 -23.71 2.43 -13.49
CA ALA A 209 -23.38 3.82 -13.74
C ALA A 209 -22.71 4.05 -15.12
N GLY A 210 -22.02 3.03 -15.64
CA GLY A 210 -21.37 3.02 -16.94
C GLY A 210 -19.97 3.62 -16.96
N ASN A 211 -19.24 3.39 -18.05
CA ASN A 211 -17.83 3.73 -18.22
C ASN A 211 -17.51 5.24 -18.25
N ASN A 212 -18.51 6.10 -18.49
CA ASN A 212 -18.35 7.56 -18.54
C ASN A 212 -18.40 8.22 -17.14
N LYS A 213 -18.43 7.43 -16.07
CA LYS A 213 -18.44 7.93 -14.70
C LYS A 213 -17.06 7.88 -14.08
N CYS A 214 -16.83 8.80 -13.17
CA CYS A 214 -15.58 8.92 -12.44
C CYS A 214 -15.87 9.34 -11.00
N LEU A 215 -15.00 8.93 -10.08
CA LEU A 215 -15.03 9.44 -8.71
C LEU A 215 -14.38 10.82 -8.65
N TYR A 216 -15.06 11.79 -8.02
CA TYR A 216 -14.61 13.18 -7.91
C TYR A 216 -15.11 13.82 -6.60
N MET A 217 -14.27 14.64 -5.97
CA MET A 217 -14.50 15.22 -4.64
C MET A 217 -14.36 16.76 -4.64
N TYR A 218 -15.17 17.47 -3.84
CA TYR A 218 -15.36 18.94 -3.93
C TYR A 218 -14.87 19.77 -2.71
N ARG A 219 -14.13 19.22 -1.72
CA ARG A 219 -13.59 20.02 -0.58
C ARG A 219 -12.15 19.61 -0.21
N SER A 220 -11.63 19.96 0.96
CA SER A 220 -10.34 19.42 1.43
C SER A 220 -10.48 17.97 1.91
N TYR A 221 -10.87 17.08 1.00
CA TYR A 221 -10.96 15.65 1.26
C TYR A 221 -9.88 14.89 0.48
N ARG A 222 -9.47 13.76 1.04
CA ARG A 222 -8.75 12.70 0.33
C ARG A 222 -9.43 11.37 0.56
N LEU A 223 -9.41 10.51 -0.45
CA LEU A 223 -9.87 9.13 -0.35
C LEU A 223 -8.66 8.24 -0.56
N THR A 224 -8.37 7.38 0.41
CA THR A 224 -7.14 6.59 0.47
C THR A 224 -7.47 5.13 0.71
N ILE A 225 -6.86 4.21 -0.04
CA ILE A 225 -6.77 2.81 0.39
C ILE A 225 -5.55 2.69 1.29
N ASP A 226 -5.81 2.49 2.58
CA ASP A 226 -4.76 2.44 3.60
C ASP A 226 -4.01 1.10 3.55
N ALA A 227 -2.93 1.00 4.32
CA ALA A 227 -2.07 -0.19 4.33
C ALA A 227 -2.79 -1.46 4.81
N ASP A 228 -3.85 -1.32 5.60
CA ASP A 228 -4.73 -2.40 6.03
C ASP A 228 -5.72 -2.86 4.95
N GLY A 229 -5.76 -2.18 3.80
CA GLY A 229 -6.65 -2.52 2.69
C GLY A 229 -8.05 -1.94 2.81
N ILE A 230 -8.34 -1.07 3.78
CA ILE A 230 -9.63 -0.41 3.91
C ILE A 230 -9.59 0.95 3.19
N LEU A 231 -10.64 1.22 2.42
CA LEU A 231 -10.82 2.51 1.77
C LEU A 231 -11.40 3.52 2.77
N ARG A 232 -10.73 4.65 3.00
CA ARG A 232 -11.21 5.68 3.94
C ARG A 232 -11.27 7.05 3.29
N LEU A 233 -12.37 7.75 3.56
CA LEU A 233 -12.53 9.17 3.23
C LEU A 233 -12.08 9.99 4.43
N TYR A 234 -11.16 10.92 4.19
CA TYR A 234 -10.63 11.80 5.21
C TYR A 234 -10.97 13.26 4.90
N SER A 235 -11.36 14.02 5.92
CA SER A 235 -11.43 15.48 5.87
C SER A 235 -10.21 16.12 6.52
N TYR A 236 -9.80 17.26 5.97
CA TYR A 236 -8.83 18.14 6.61
C TYR A 236 -9.51 19.42 7.06
N SER A 237 -9.50 19.64 8.37
CA SER A 237 -10.04 20.85 9.00
C SER A 237 -8.89 21.75 9.46
N LEU A 238 -8.78 22.93 8.85
CA LEU A 238 -7.80 23.94 9.23
C LEU A 238 -8.04 24.39 10.68
N GLY A 239 -7.02 24.29 11.54
CA GLY A 239 -7.05 24.81 12.91
C GLY A 239 -7.36 23.78 14.01
N GLN A 240 -7.67 22.52 13.68
CA GLN A 240 -7.72 21.43 14.67
C GLN A 240 -6.59 20.43 14.43
N ASN A 241 -5.53 20.52 15.25
CA ASN A 241 -4.41 19.57 15.34
C ASN A 241 -3.62 19.27 14.04
N ASP A 242 -3.83 20.03 12.95
CA ASP A 242 -3.15 19.83 11.66
C ASP A 242 -3.14 18.35 11.21
N SER A 243 -4.27 17.67 11.40
CA SER A 243 -4.41 16.22 11.18
C SER A 243 -5.65 15.90 10.36
N TRP A 244 -5.67 14.71 9.79
CA TRP A 244 -6.82 14.19 9.05
C TRP A 244 -7.80 13.49 9.99
N SER A 245 -9.10 13.71 9.78
CA SER A 245 -10.16 12.96 10.45
C SER A 245 -10.81 11.99 9.48
N ILE A 246 -11.07 10.76 9.93
CA ILE A 246 -11.83 9.77 9.15
C ILE A 246 -13.30 10.20 9.18
N GLU A 247 -13.87 10.43 8.01
CA GLU A 247 -15.27 10.83 7.82
C GLU A 247 -16.14 9.65 7.43
N TRP A 248 -15.54 8.70 6.72
CA TRP A 248 -16.23 7.50 6.27
C TRP A 248 -15.24 6.37 6.00
N SER A 249 -15.70 5.16 6.31
CA SER A 249 -15.14 3.88 5.87
C SER A 249 -16.30 2.92 5.56
N PRO A 250 -16.07 1.88 4.75
CA PRO A 250 -17.05 0.85 4.49
C PRO A 250 -17.74 0.29 5.74
N PRO A 251 -19.08 0.27 5.81
CA PRO A 251 -19.78 -0.41 6.89
C PRO A 251 -19.58 -1.93 6.77
N ASN A 252 -19.43 -2.62 7.91
CA ASN A 252 -19.23 -4.08 7.99
C ASN A 252 -17.94 -4.62 7.34
N VAL A 253 -16.96 -3.75 7.11
CA VAL A 253 -15.59 -4.15 6.77
C VAL A 253 -14.74 -3.85 8.01
N ASP A 254 -14.53 -4.86 8.83
CA ASP A 254 -13.57 -4.78 9.93
C ASP A 254 -12.12 -4.88 9.40
N GLU A 255 -11.16 -4.68 10.29
CA GLU A 255 -9.74 -4.69 9.95
C GLU A 255 -9.25 -6.06 9.47
N CYS A 256 -9.99 -7.15 9.70
CA CYS A 256 -9.70 -8.50 9.22
C CYS A 256 -10.49 -8.90 7.97
N ALA A 257 -11.31 -8.00 7.41
CA ALA A 257 -12.10 -8.26 6.22
C ALA A 257 -11.28 -8.35 4.93
N PRO A 258 -10.25 -7.50 4.71
CA PRO A 258 -9.38 -7.63 3.55
C PRO A 258 -8.66 -8.99 3.52
N PRO A 259 -8.89 -9.84 2.50
CA PRO A 259 -8.19 -11.12 2.35
C PRO A 259 -6.69 -10.87 2.15
N GLU A 260 -5.83 -11.77 2.60
CA GLU A 260 -4.35 -11.63 2.53
C GLU A 260 -3.70 -10.62 3.49
N LEU A 261 -4.46 -9.98 4.39
CA LEU A 261 -3.87 -9.18 5.47
C LEU A 261 -2.86 -10.02 6.27
N CYS A 262 -3.28 -11.20 6.68
CA CYS A 262 -2.40 -12.22 7.22
C CYS A 262 -1.98 -13.18 6.10
N GLY A 263 -0.68 -13.51 6.10
CA GLY A 263 -0.11 -14.39 5.10
C GLY A 263 -0.57 -15.84 5.24
N LEU A 264 0.06 -16.72 4.47
CA LEU A 264 -0.32 -18.14 4.40
C LEU A 264 -0.19 -18.82 5.77
N ASN A 265 -1.12 -19.73 6.07
CA ASN A 265 -1.15 -20.52 7.31
C ASN A 265 -1.23 -19.70 8.61
N SER A 266 -1.64 -18.43 8.52
CA SER A 266 -2.04 -17.61 9.65
C SER A 266 -3.46 -17.07 9.48
N TYR A 267 -4.03 -16.62 10.58
CA TYR A 267 -5.34 -16.00 10.61
C TYR A 267 -5.30 -14.64 11.31
N CYS A 268 -6.19 -13.76 10.88
CA CYS A 268 -6.39 -12.44 11.47
C CYS A 268 -7.28 -12.52 12.70
N VAL A 269 -6.89 -11.80 13.74
CA VAL A 269 -7.66 -11.58 14.96
C VAL A 269 -7.86 -10.08 15.12
N LEU A 270 -9.09 -9.65 15.36
CA LEU A 270 -9.37 -8.25 15.69
C LEU A 270 -8.71 -7.92 17.03
N GLY A 271 -7.80 -6.94 17.02
CA GLY A 271 -7.20 -6.40 18.23
C GLY A 271 -7.95 -5.17 18.73
N GLU A 272 -7.59 -4.68 19.92
CA GLU A 272 -8.20 -3.47 20.50
C GLU A 272 -7.83 -2.17 19.74
N LEU A 273 -6.66 -2.17 19.08
CA LEU A 273 -6.12 -1.00 18.36
C LEU A 273 -5.79 -1.32 16.89
N GLU A 274 -5.20 -2.48 16.63
CA GLU A 274 -4.82 -2.95 15.29
C GLU A 274 -5.05 -4.46 15.17
N PRO A 275 -5.35 -4.98 13.97
CA PRO A 275 -5.48 -6.41 13.73
C PRO A 275 -4.15 -7.13 13.96
N SER A 276 -4.21 -8.35 14.47
CA SER A 276 -3.03 -9.19 14.72
C SER A 276 -3.10 -10.48 13.92
N CYS A 277 -1.97 -10.91 13.38
CA CYS A 277 -1.84 -12.20 12.72
C CYS A 277 -1.34 -13.26 13.70
N VAL A 278 -1.98 -14.43 13.68
CA VAL A 278 -1.62 -15.58 14.52
C VAL A 278 -1.38 -16.79 13.64
N CYS A 279 -0.24 -17.48 13.84
CA CYS A 279 0.05 -18.72 13.14
C CYS A 279 -0.88 -19.84 13.60
N LEU A 280 -1.22 -20.74 12.68
CA LEU A 280 -1.83 -22.01 13.04
C LEU A 280 -0.95 -22.82 13.99
N PRO A 281 -1.55 -23.65 14.87
CA PRO A 281 -0.79 -24.57 15.72
C PRO A 281 0.23 -25.38 14.91
N GLY A 282 1.48 -25.39 15.36
CA GLY A 282 2.57 -26.08 14.68
C GLY A 282 3.26 -25.29 13.56
N PHE A 283 2.77 -24.09 13.27
CA PHE A 283 3.43 -23.14 12.39
C PHE A 283 4.12 -22.04 13.20
N VAL A 284 5.19 -21.50 12.64
CA VAL A 284 5.95 -20.36 13.16
C VAL A 284 6.02 -19.29 12.08
N PHE A 285 6.16 -18.04 12.47
CA PHE A 285 6.26 -16.96 11.49
C PHE A 285 7.45 -17.19 10.56
N ILE A 286 7.26 -16.84 9.29
CA ILE A 286 8.37 -16.82 8.33
C ILE A 286 9.44 -15.83 8.82
N ASP A 287 8.96 -14.67 9.30
CA ASP A 287 9.73 -13.60 9.92
C ASP A 287 8.94 -13.03 11.11
N GLU A 288 9.51 -13.08 12.31
CA GLU A 288 8.88 -12.58 13.55
C GLU A 288 8.67 -11.05 13.56
N GLY A 289 9.50 -10.31 12.82
CA GLY A 289 9.37 -8.86 12.63
C GLY A 289 8.31 -8.50 11.59
N GLN A 290 7.88 -9.45 10.76
CA GLN A 290 6.91 -9.23 9.68
C GLN A 290 5.82 -10.31 9.66
N LYS A 291 5.00 -10.32 10.72
CA LYS A 291 3.96 -11.34 10.95
C LYS A 291 2.94 -11.50 9.81
N TYR A 292 2.71 -10.45 9.04
CA TYR A 292 1.81 -10.45 7.87
C TYR A 292 2.37 -11.25 6.67
N LEU A 293 3.63 -11.68 6.69
CA LEU A 293 4.18 -12.61 5.69
C LEU A 293 3.61 -14.02 5.80
N GLY A 294 2.99 -14.35 6.95
CA GLY A 294 2.44 -15.67 7.22
C GLY A 294 3.44 -16.59 7.89
N CYS A 295 3.12 -17.88 7.85
CA CYS A 295 3.77 -18.88 8.68
C CYS A 295 4.23 -20.09 7.87
N LYS A 296 5.36 -20.65 8.29
CA LYS A 296 5.92 -21.90 7.81
C LYS A 296 5.81 -22.96 8.89
N ARG A 297 5.86 -24.23 8.51
CA ARG A 297 5.89 -25.32 9.48
C ARG A 297 7.12 -25.21 10.38
N ASN A 298 6.94 -25.57 11.64
CA ASN A 298 8.05 -25.66 12.60
C ASN A 298 8.80 -27.00 12.55
N TRP A 299 8.46 -27.90 11.60
CA TRP A 299 9.13 -29.18 11.41
C TRP A 299 9.30 -29.50 9.93
N SER A 300 10.32 -30.30 9.63
CA SER A 300 10.49 -30.93 8.32
C SER A 300 9.35 -31.93 8.14
N ALA A 301 8.63 -31.91 7.01
CA ALA A 301 7.59 -32.90 6.74
C ALA A 301 8.20 -34.32 6.77
N VAL A 302 8.13 -34.99 7.92
CA VAL A 302 8.37 -36.42 8.02
C VAL A 302 7.16 -37.06 7.34
N GLY A 303 7.45 -37.89 6.34
CA GLY A 303 6.44 -38.51 5.48
C GLY A 303 5.33 -39.17 6.30
N CYS A 304 4.17 -39.32 5.67
CA CYS A 304 2.95 -39.87 6.27
C CYS A 304 3.01 -41.40 6.52
N LYS A 305 4.15 -41.89 6.99
CA LYS A 305 4.41 -43.20 7.58
C LYS A 305 5.90 -43.27 7.91
N GLY A 306 6.23 -43.07 9.19
CA GLY A 306 7.44 -43.63 9.79
C GLY A 306 7.01 -44.76 10.71
N GLU A 307 7.63 -45.93 10.57
CA GLU A 307 7.37 -47.14 11.39
C GLU A 307 7.65 -46.96 12.90
N ASN A 308 7.98 -45.74 13.33
CA ASN A 308 8.16 -45.36 14.73
C ASN A 308 7.20 -44.22 15.06
N GLU A 309 6.23 -44.52 15.93
CA GLU A 309 5.20 -43.66 16.50
C GLU A 309 5.59 -42.18 16.64
N THR A 310 5.32 -41.37 15.62
CA THR A 310 5.12 -39.93 15.81
C THR A 310 3.66 -39.71 16.13
N SER A 311 3.35 -39.29 17.35
CA SER A 311 1.99 -38.92 17.75
C SER A 311 1.52 -37.72 16.94
N TYR A 312 0.64 -37.95 15.96
CA TYR A 312 -0.06 -36.87 15.29
C TYR A 312 -1.04 -36.24 16.29
N SER A 313 -0.79 -34.99 16.68
CA SER A 313 -1.73 -34.23 17.50
C SER A 313 -2.64 -33.42 16.60
N ILE A 314 -3.95 -33.67 16.70
CA ILE A 314 -4.97 -32.83 16.10
C ILE A 314 -5.29 -31.72 17.11
N VAL A 315 -5.19 -30.46 16.67
CA VAL A 315 -5.58 -29.30 17.48
C VAL A 315 -6.85 -28.72 16.88
N ASP A 316 -7.91 -28.68 17.69
CA ASP A 316 -9.14 -28.00 17.31
C ASP A 316 -8.92 -26.49 17.38
N VAL A 317 -9.30 -25.78 16.32
CA VAL A 317 -9.24 -24.32 16.26
C VAL A 317 -10.63 -23.81 15.92
N ASP A 318 -11.32 -23.30 16.93
CA ASP A 318 -12.71 -22.88 16.84
C ASP A 318 -12.84 -21.37 16.52
N ASN A 319 -14.01 -20.96 16.02
CA ASN A 319 -14.36 -19.56 15.71
C ASN A 319 -13.45 -18.88 14.67
N ILE A 320 -12.98 -19.62 13.68
CA ILE A 320 -12.19 -19.09 12.57
C ILE A 320 -12.83 -19.48 11.24
N ASN A 321 -13.00 -18.51 10.36
CA ASN A 321 -13.33 -18.73 8.97
C ASN A 321 -12.06 -18.81 8.13
N TRP A 322 -12.06 -19.69 7.15
CA TRP A 322 -10.98 -19.85 6.17
C TRP A 322 -11.55 -19.84 4.78
N GLU A 323 -10.70 -19.57 3.80
CA GLU A 323 -11.06 -19.88 2.43
C GLU A 323 -11.35 -21.38 2.28
N ASN A 324 -12.54 -21.71 1.78
CA ASN A 324 -13.03 -23.07 1.75
C ASN A 324 -12.96 -23.63 0.31
N THR A 325 -11.77 -24.12 -0.06
CA THR A 325 -11.51 -24.75 -1.37
C THR A 325 -11.11 -26.22 -1.21
N PRO A 326 -12.00 -27.07 -0.67
CA PRO A 326 -11.65 -28.45 -0.36
C PRO A 326 -11.42 -29.28 -1.63
N TYR A 327 -10.46 -30.20 -1.56
CA TYR A 327 -10.30 -31.21 -2.61
C TYR A 327 -11.20 -32.43 -2.41
N SER A 328 -11.81 -32.57 -1.23
CA SER A 328 -12.76 -33.63 -0.90
C SER A 328 -13.75 -33.16 0.18
N ILE A 329 -15.02 -33.56 0.03
CA ILE A 329 -16.11 -33.26 0.96
C ILE A 329 -16.77 -34.57 1.35
N LEU A 330 -16.83 -34.86 2.65
CA LEU A 330 -17.43 -36.07 3.20
C LEU A 330 -18.55 -35.72 4.19
N SER A 331 -19.64 -36.49 4.16
CA SER A 331 -20.73 -36.39 5.14
C SER A 331 -20.44 -37.31 6.33
N LEU A 332 -19.67 -36.80 7.28
CA LEU A 332 -19.22 -37.51 8.48
C LEU A 332 -19.56 -36.69 9.72
N ASP A 333 -19.65 -37.33 10.89
CA ASP A 333 -19.61 -36.60 12.15
C ASP A 333 -18.20 -36.07 12.45
N LYS A 334 -18.05 -35.24 13.49
CA LYS A 334 -16.76 -34.62 13.84
C LYS A 334 -15.71 -35.66 14.21
N THR A 335 -16.11 -36.78 14.81
CA THR A 335 -15.18 -37.84 15.24
C THR A 335 -14.67 -38.63 14.05
N SER A 336 -15.56 -39.10 13.18
CA SER A 336 -15.17 -39.81 11.95
C SER A 336 -14.39 -38.91 10.98
N CYS A 337 -14.65 -37.60 10.96
CA CYS A 337 -13.85 -36.65 10.19
C CYS A 337 -12.39 -36.58 10.67
N LYS A 338 -12.16 -36.63 12.00
CA LYS A 338 -10.80 -36.66 12.58
C LYS A 338 -10.07 -37.96 12.24
N GLU A 339 -10.78 -39.09 12.24
CA GLU A 339 -10.21 -40.38 11.85
C GLU A 339 -9.83 -40.40 10.36
N ASP A 340 -10.71 -39.91 9.48
CA ASP A 340 -10.47 -39.83 8.03
C ASP A 340 -9.31 -38.88 7.68
N TYR A 341 -9.16 -37.79 8.45
CA TYR A 341 -8.00 -36.90 8.36
C TYR A 341 -6.68 -37.66 8.59
N LEU A 342 -6.60 -38.47 9.65
CA LEU A 342 -5.38 -39.21 10.01
C LEU A 342 -5.00 -40.29 8.99
N MET A 343 -5.96 -40.75 8.18
CA MET A 343 -5.72 -41.76 7.14
C MET A 343 -5.24 -41.16 5.81
N ASP A 344 -5.37 -39.85 5.60
CA ASP A 344 -5.02 -39.19 4.34
C ASP A 344 -3.82 -38.27 4.48
N CYS A 345 -2.72 -38.73 3.93
CA CYS A 345 -1.43 -38.06 3.91
C CYS A 345 -1.40 -36.72 3.18
N ASN A 346 -2.40 -36.44 2.36
CA ASN A 346 -2.52 -35.16 1.67
C ASN A 346 -3.43 -34.18 2.44
N CYS A 347 -4.10 -34.64 3.49
CA CYS A 347 -4.97 -33.82 4.30
C CYS A 347 -4.17 -33.10 5.37
N GLU A 348 -4.21 -31.78 5.33
CA GLU A 348 -3.41 -30.92 6.21
C GLU A 348 -4.26 -30.17 7.22
N ALA A 349 -5.54 -29.97 6.89
CA ALA A 349 -6.57 -29.54 7.83
C ALA A 349 -7.94 -30.02 7.37
N THR A 350 -8.91 -29.98 8.27
CA THR A 350 -10.32 -30.18 7.94
C THR A 350 -11.15 -29.00 8.44
N ILE A 351 -12.05 -28.51 7.58
CA ILE A 351 -13.07 -27.54 7.98
C ILE A 351 -14.37 -28.32 8.19
N PHE A 352 -14.83 -28.36 9.44
CA PHE A 352 -16.06 -29.05 9.82
C PHE A 352 -17.21 -28.06 10.02
N THR A 353 -18.16 -28.02 9.08
CA THR A 353 -19.39 -27.22 9.27
C THR A 353 -20.59 -27.94 8.64
N ASN A 354 -21.78 -27.79 9.23
CA ASN A 354 -23.03 -28.39 8.75
C ASN A 354 -22.95 -29.91 8.50
N GLN A 355 -22.31 -30.65 9.42
CA GLN A 355 -22.08 -32.12 9.28
C GLN A 355 -21.30 -32.51 8.01
N GLN A 356 -20.50 -31.59 7.48
CA GLN A 356 -19.61 -31.84 6.36
C GLN A 356 -18.16 -31.68 6.80
N CYS A 357 -17.36 -32.71 6.54
CA CYS A 357 -15.91 -32.74 6.68
C CYS A 357 -15.29 -32.30 5.36
N ARG A 358 -14.67 -31.11 5.33
CA ARG A 358 -14.05 -30.55 4.11
C ARG A 358 -12.53 -30.60 4.24
N LYS A 359 -11.90 -31.45 3.44
CA LYS A 359 -10.46 -31.72 3.52
C LYS A 359 -9.68 -30.65 2.76
N GLN A 360 -8.70 -30.05 3.42
CA GLN A 360 -7.89 -28.96 2.90
C GLN A 360 -6.44 -29.39 2.69
N LYS A 361 -5.79 -28.79 1.69
CA LYS A 361 -4.34 -28.86 1.48
C LYS A 361 -3.68 -27.56 1.97
N LEU A 362 -2.38 -27.61 2.23
CA LEU A 362 -1.60 -26.39 2.37
C LEU A 362 -1.33 -25.73 1.02
N PRO A 363 -1.11 -24.40 1.00
CA PRO A 363 -1.25 -23.49 2.14
C PRO A 363 -2.72 -23.17 2.47
N LEU A 364 -3.04 -22.98 3.75
CA LEU A 364 -4.33 -22.42 4.17
C LEU A 364 -4.33 -20.90 4.00
N ARG A 365 -5.47 -20.34 3.57
CA ARG A 365 -5.60 -18.95 3.13
C ARG A 365 -6.77 -18.23 3.79
N PHE A 366 -6.60 -16.91 3.93
CA PHE A 366 -7.63 -15.95 4.36
C PHE A 366 -8.30 -16.32 5.68
N GLY A 367 -7.51 -16.85 6.62
CA GLY A 367 -7.98 -17.14 7.97
C GLY A 367 -8.38 -15.84 8.69
N ARG A 368 -9.54 -15.82 9.33
CA ARG A 368 -9.96 -14.73 10.22
C ARG A 368 -10.91 -15.22 11.29
N THR A 369 -10.87 -14.60 12.47
CA THR A 369 -11.86 -14.86 13.52
C THR A 369 -13.26 -14.45 13.07
N LEU A 370 -14.26 -15.20 13.53
CA LEU A 370 -15.69 -14.94 13.28
C LEU A 370 -16.27 -13.86 14.19
#